data_AF-A0A939UFG4-F1
#
_entry.id   AF-A0A939UFG4-F1
#
_cell.length_a   1.000
_cell.length_b   1.000
_cell.length_c   1.000
_cell.angle_alpha   90.00
_cell.angle_beta   90.00
_cell.angle_gamma   90.00
#
_symmetry.space_group_name_H-M   'P 1'
#
loop_
_entity.id
_entity.type
_entity.pdbx_description
1 polymer ?
#
loop_
_entity_poly.entity_id
_entity_poly.type
_entity_poly.pdbx_seq_one_letter_code
_entity_poly.pdbx_strand_id
1 'polypeptide(L)'
;EKFMEPNWYATRNFHCMWFADSDELEKRFHFQSQSKEGFWNGVLNKNKYFALAKLLPPKAISAMVLKPLLKDSNAPYRWAKEEDEGRVKAAFGSQGAWESISNDWADYPVWSRNQIEGHDYEKEIDIAYADKSRLSHGYDERNPAGKLDLSDLKSAARFRGGRCTARTFEQGNWYTKVTWRCQDGHTFEASPYTVLKAGHWCPHCIQEGRWNFDRLAKSNPYYAQVWYDTHSKMENNYYYIDAQGQCAVRLDTTEEKKYEASRSIRVQRNGQYGQVRATVENEFDRLGYAGAN
;
A
#
# COMPACT_ATOMS: atom_id res chain seq x y z
N GLU A 1 -19.33 7.45 -14.09
CA GLU A 1 -20.32 8.51 -13.83
C GLU A 1 -21.73 8.14 -14.26
N LYS A 2 -22.05 8.00 -15.56
CA LYS A 2 -23.44 7.70 -16.00
C LYS A 2 -24.04 6.38 -15.49
N PHE A 3 -23.22 5.46 -15.01
CA PHE A 3 -23.58 4.09 -14.68
C PHE A 3 -23.04 3.60 -13.32
N MET A 4 -22.25 4.43 -12.61
CA MET A 4 -21.60 4.08 -11.32
C MET A 4 -21.82 5.21 -10.33
N GLU A 5 -21.82 4.91 -9.04
CA GLU A 5 -22.00 5.88 -7.96
C GLU A 5 -20.69 5.95 -7.13
N PRO A 6 -20.28 7.12 -6.59
CA PRO A 6 -19.00 7.25 -5.88
C PRO A 6 -18.89 6.34 -4.64
N ASN A 7 -19.98 6.16 -3.89
CA ASN A 7 -20.00 5.31 -2.70
C ASN A 7 -19.80 3.80 -2.98
N TRP A 8 -19.62 3.38 -4.24
CA TRP A 8 -19.25 2.01 -4.56
C TRP A 8 -17.76 1.72 -4.36
N TYR A 9 -16.93 2.76 -4.27
CA TYR A 9 -15.47 2.67 -4.29
C TYR A 9 -14.86 3.03 -2.95
N ALA A 10 -13.84 2.29 -2.54
CA ALA A 10 -13.00 2.64 -1.39
C ALA A 10 -12.36 4.02 -1.58
N THR A 11 -12.34 4.81 -0.52
CA THR A 11 -11.72 6.15 -0.51
C THR A 11 -10.29 6.13 0.02
N ARG A 12 -9.90 5.05 0.71
CA ARG A 12 -8.52 4.76 1.08
C ARG A 12 -7.95 3.74 0.10
N ASN A 13 -6.75 4.02 -0.40
CA ASN A 13 -5.99 3.10 -1.23
C ASN A 13 -4.60 2.89 -0.61
N PHE A 14 -4.09 1.67 -0.68
CA PHE A 14 -2.77 1.32 -0.13
C PHE A 14 -1.74 0.95 -1.22
N HIS A 15 -2.13 0.74 -2.49
CA HIS A 15 -1.26 0.03 -3.45
C HIS A 15 -0.91 0.77 -4.74
N CYS A 16 -1.38 2.00 -4.95
CA CYS A 16 -1.09 2.71 -6.19
C CYS A 16 -0.23 3.94 -5.91
N MET A 17 1.05 3.85 -6.26
CA MET A 17 1.97 4.99 -6.29
C MET A 17 2.33 5.28 -7.74
N TRP A 18 2.59 6.56 -8.02
CA TRP A 18 3.17 6.99 -9.29
C TRP A 18 4.68 6.90 -9.20
N PHE A 19 5.31 6.34 -10.23
CA PHE A 19 6.78 6.31 -10.35
C PHE A 19 7.23 7.52 -11.16
N ALA A 20 8.03 8.39 -10.55
CA ALA A 20 8.53 9.63 -11.16
C ALA A 20 9.40 9.38 -12.40
N ASP A 21 9.98 8.18 -12.51
CA ASP A 21 10.85 7.73 -13.58
C ASP A 21 10.17 6.71 -14.53
N SER A 22 8.83 6.67 -14.55
CA SER A 22 8.07 5.79 -15.46
C SER A 22 8.49 5.94 -16.94
N ASP A 23 8.77 7.16 -17.39
CA ASP A 23 9.22 7.44 -18.76
C ASP A 23 10.61 6.86 -19.04
N GLU A 24 11.48 6.86 -18.04
CA GLU A 24 12.81 6.28 -18.13
C GLU A 24 12.77 4.75 -18.18
N LEU A 25 11.84 4.14 -17.44
CA LEU A 25 11.56 2.71 -17.55
C LEU A 25 10.98 2.36 -18.93
N GLU A 26 10.06 3.18 -19.46
CA GLU A 26 9.43 2.93 -20.76
C GLU A 26 10.45 2.99 -21.90
N LYS A 27 11.37 3.96 -21.88
CA LYS A 27 12.48 4.05 -22.85
C LYS A 27 13.37 2.82 -22.87
N ARG A 28 13.52 2.11 -21.73
CA ARG A 28 14.42 0.96 -21.59
C ARG A 28 13.72 -0.37 -21.87
N PHE A 29 12.48 -0.50 -21.44
CA PHE A 29 11.78 -1.79 -21.39
C PHE A 29 10.57 -1.87 -22.33
N HIS A 30 10.08 -0.74 -22.86
CA HIS A 30 8.93 -0.69 -23.76
C HIS A 30 7.71 -1.46 -23.24
N PHE A 31 7.39 -1.28 -21.95
CA PHE A 31 6.34 -2.03 -21.27
C PHE A 31 4.93 -1.45 -21.51
N GLN A 32 4.84 -0.19 -21.93
CA GLN A 32 3.59 0.48 -22.31
C GLN A 32 3.23 0.16 -23.76
N SER A 33 2.72 -1.05 -23.98
CA SER A 33 2.41 -1.56 -25.32
C SER A 33 0.99 -1.26 -25.82
N GLN A 34 0.11 -0.74 -24.96
CA GLN A 34 -1.31 -0.60 -25.26
C GLN A 34 -1.83 0.78 -24.89
N SER A 35 -2.46 1.47 -25.85
CA SER A 35 -3.22 2.69 -25.58
C SER A 35 -4.59 2.38 -24.96
N LYS A 36 -5.19 3.37 -24.31
CA LYS A 36 -6.57 3.28 -23.82
C LYS A 36 -7.54 2.92 -24.96
N GLU A 37 -7.43 3.55 -26.14
CA GLU A 37 -8.30 3.17 -27.27
C GLU A 37 -8.01 1.74 -27.74
N GLY A 38 -6.74 1.35 -27.81
CA GLY A 38 -6.33 -0.01 -28.21
C GLY A 38 -6.93 -1.09 -27.30
N PHE A 39 -6.92 -0.87 -25.98
CA PHE A 39 -7.56 -1.76 -25.01
C PHE A 39 -9.07 -1.91 -25.28
N TRP A 40 -9.79 -0.79 -25.34
CA TRP A 40 -11.24 -0.83 -25.55
C TRP A 40 -11.64 -1.40 -26.92
N ASN A 41 -10.87 -1.09 -27.97
CA ASN A 41 -11.06 -1.69 -29.28
C ASN A 41 -10.84 -3.21 -29.23
N GLY A 42 -9.82 -3.69 -28.52
CA GLY A 42 -9.58 -5.11 -28.31
C GLY A 42 -10.73 -5.80 -27.58
N VAL A 43 -11.26 -5.18 -26.51
CA VAL A 43 -12.43 -5.67 -25.78
C VAL A 43 -13.65 -5.77 -26.69
N LEU A 44 -13.95 -4.72 -27.46
CA LEU A 44 -15.09 -4.70 -28.39
C LEU A 44 -14.95 -5.69 -29.54
N ASN A 45 -13.75 -5.88 -30.07
CA ASN A 45 -13.49 -6.86 -31.13
C ASN A 45 -13.72 -8.30 -30.66
N LYS A 46 -13.31 -8.62 -29.43
CA LYS A 46 -13.56 -9.92 -28.79
C LYS A 46 -15.01 -10.09 -28.35
N ASN A 47 -15.65 -9.02 -27.87
CA ASN A 47 -17.00 -9.03 -27.31
C ASN A 47 -17.92 -8.10 -28.11
N LYS A 48 -18.17 -8.45 -29.37
CA LYS A 48 -18.94 -7.59 -30.30
C LYS A 48 -20.32 -7.20 -29.75
N TYR A 49 -20.93 -8.05 -28.92
CA TYR A 49 -22.21 -7.78 -28.27
C TYR A 49 -22.16 -6.61 -27.27
N PHE A 50 -20.99 -6.24 -26.73
CA PHE A 50 -20.85 -5.02 -25.91
C PHE A 50 -21.20 -3.75 -26.70
N ALA A 51 -21.09 -3.76 -28.04
CA ALA A 51 -21.56 -2.65 -28.86
C ALA A 51 -23.08 -2.39 -28.70
N LEU A 52 -23.87 -3.43 -28.37
CA LEU A 52 -25.30 -3.32 -28.10
C LEU A 52 -25.60 -2.52 -26.83
N ALA A 53 -24.63 -2.34 -25.93
CA ALA A 53 -24.81 -1.50 -24.74
C ALA A 53 -25.19 -0.05 -25.10
N LYS A 54 -24.80 0.43 -26.30
CA LYS A 54 -25.21 1.76 -26.80
C LYS A 54 -26.73 1.90 -26.99
N LEU A 55 -27.46 0.79 -27.13
CA LEU A 55 -28.91 0.77 -27.31
C LEU A 55 -29.67 0.83 -25.97
N LEU A 56 -28.97 0.65 -24.84
CA LEU A 56 -29.57 0.60 -23.51
C LEU A 56 -29.38 1.95 -22.80
N PRO A 57 -30.40 2.44 -22.06
CA PRO A 57 -30.22 3.58 -21.17
C PRO A 57 -29.12 3.31 -20.13
N PRO A 58 -28.32 4.32 -19.70
CA PRO A 58 -27.26 4.12 -18.72
C PRO A 58 -27.74 3.49 -17.39
N LYS A 59 -28.95 3.85 -16.94
CA LYS A 59 -29.57 3.25 -15.74
C LYS A 59 -29.83 1.74 -15.90
N ALA A 60 -30.19 1.29 -17.10
CA ALA A 60 -30.39 -0.14 -17.38
C ALA A 60 -29.06 -0.90 -17.34
N ILE A 61 -28.01 -0.34 -17.96
CA ILE A 61 -26.65 -0.92 -17.90
C ILE A 61 -26.17 -1.00 -16.44
N SER A 62 -26.33 0.09 -15.69
CA SER A 62 -25.98 0.14 -14.26
C SER A 62 -26.68 -0.97 -13.47
N ALA A 63 -28.01 -1.09 -13.63
CA ALA A 63 -28.81 -2.06 -12.89
C ALA A 63 -28.54 -3.52 -13.28
N MET A 64 -28.34 -3.81 -14.57
CA MET A 64 -28.25 -5.18 -15.08
C MET A 64 -26.82 -5.72 -15.14
N VAL A 65 -25.81 -4.86 -15.27
CA VAL A 65 -24.42 -5.27 -15.46
C VAL A 65 -23.59 -4.96 -14.23
N LEU A 66 -23.67 -3.73 -13.69
CA LEU A 66 -22.72 -3.27 -12.68
C LEU A 66 -23.18 -3.51 -11.24
N LYS A 67 -24.44 -3.22 -10.91
CA LYS A 67 -24.99 -3.48 -9.56
C LYS A 67 -24.90 -4.95 -9.14
N PRO A 68 -25.02 -5.96 -10.02
CA PRO A 68 -24.74 -7.34 -9.67
C PRO A 68 -23.29 -7.60 -9.20
N LEU A 69 -22.31 -6.89 -9.78
CA LEU A 69 -20.89 -7.01 -9.39
C LEU A 69 -20.64 -6.50 -7.96
N LEU A 70 -21.49 -5.59 -7.47
CA LEU A 70 -21.40 -5.08 -6.10
C LEU A 70 -21.72 -6.14 -5.04
N LYS A 71 -22.19 -7.33 -5.42
CA LYS A 71 -22.41 -8.46 -4.52
C LYS A 71 -21.17 -9.34 -4.34
N ASP A 72 -20.11 -9.07 -5.11
CA ASP A 72 -18.86 -9.81 -4.97
C ASP A 72 -18.26 -9.61 -3.57
N SER A 73 -17.65 -10.66 -3.02
CA SER A 73 -17.03 -10.60 -1.69
C SER A 73 -15.85 -9.64 -1.60
N ASN A 74 -15.31 -9.19 -2.75
CA ASN A 74 -14.23 -8.21 -2.83
C ASN A 74 -14.71 -6.79 -3.16
N ALA A 75 -16.03 -6.55 -3.22
CA ALA A 75 -16.57 -5.23 -3.52
C ALA A 75 -16.61 -4.35 -2.23
N PRO A 76 -15.96 -3.17 -2.20
CA PRO A 76 -16.02 -2.27 -1.04
C PRO A 76 -17.43 -1.87 -0.62
N TYR A 77 -18.31 -1.69 -1.60
CA TYR A 77 -19.74 -1.45 -1.36
C TYR A 77 -20.39 -2.55 -0.53
N ARG A 78 -20.08 -3.83 -0.80
CA ARG A 78 -20.62 -4.96 -0.07
C ARG A 78 -20.17 -4.94 1.38
N TRP A 79 -18.87 -4.73 1.60
CA TRP A 79 -18.30 -4.67 2.95
C TRP A 79 -19.01 -3.62 3.80
N ALA A 80 -19.26 -2.44 3.23
CA ALA A 80 -19.98 -1.37 3.91
C ALA A 80 -21.46 -1.69 4.14
N LYS A 81 -22.13 -2.37 3.19
CA LYS A 81 -23.52 -2.82 3.35
C LYS A 81 -23.70 -3.93 4.38
N GLU A 82 -22.70 -4.78 4.54
CA GLU A 82 -22.69 -5.88 5.51
C GLU A 82 -22.04 -5.48 6.84
N GLU A 83 -21.59 -4.22 6.97
CA GLU A 83 -20.91 -3.67 8.15
C GLU A 83 -19.68 -4.52 8.58
N ASP A 84 -18.90 -5.00 7.60
CA ASP A 84 -17.62 -5.67 7.84
C ASP A 84 -16.61 -4.68 8.42
N GLU A 85 -16.58 -4.58 9.75
CA GLU A 85 -15.85 -3.55 10.49
C GLU A 85 -14.38 -3.44 10.06
N GLY A 86 -13.68 -4.59 9.93
CA GLY A 86 -12.27 -4.62 9.56
C GLY A 86 -12.03 -4.03 8.17
N ARG A 87 -12.79 -4.50 7.17
CA ARG A 87 -12.65 -3.99 5.80
C ARG A 87 -13.16 -2.57 5.64
N VAL A 88 -14.26 -2.21 6.30
CA VAL A 88 -14.81 -0.84 6.29
C VAL A 88 -13.82 0.14 6.88
N LYS A 89 -13.22 -0.20 8.03
CA LYS A 89 -12.20 0.64 8.66
C LYS A 89 -11.00 0.84 7.74
N ALA A 90 -10.52 -0.23 7.10
CA ALA A 90 -9.39 -0.15 6.18
C ALA A 90 -9.70 0.65 4.89
N ALA A 91 -10.88 0.46 4.29
CA ALA A 91 -11.24 1.02 2.99
C ALA A 91 -11.84 2.44 3.05
N PHE A 92 -12.50 2.79 4.17
CA PHE A 92 -13.26 4.03 4.32
C PHE A 92 -12.92 4.81 5.60
N GLY A 93 -12.21 4.19 6.56
CA GLY A 93 -11.90 4.80 7.85
C GLY A 93 -13.00 4.69 8.89
N SER A 94 -14.28 4.59 8.48
CA SER A 94 -15.43 4.23 9.33
C SER A 94 -16.68 4.01 8.49
N GLN A 95 -17.71 3.42 9.10
CA GLN A 95 -19.04 3.30 8.48
C GLN A 95 -19.63 4.69 8.16
N GLY A 96 -19.60 5.61 9.12
CA GLY A 96 -20.11 6.98 8.92
C GLY A 96 -19.37 7.75 7.81
N ALA A 97 -18.08 7.50 7.63
CA ALA A 97 -17.34 8.07 6.50
C ALA A 97 -17.85 7.54 5.16
N TRP A 98 -18.14 6.24 5.04
CA TRP A 98 -18.77 5.68 3.84
C TRP A 98 -20.18 6.25 3.60
N GLU A 99 -20.99 6.36 4.65
CA GLU A 99 -22.36 6.93 4.57
C GLU A 99 -22.36 8.40 4.12
N SER A 100 -21.28 9.14 4.43
CA SER A 100 -21.11 10.52 3.97
C SER A 100 -20.68 10.65 2.51
N ILE A 101 -20.29 9.55 1.84
CA ILE A 101 -19.91 9.58 0.43
C ILE A 101 -21.19 9.77 -0.40
N SER A 102 -21.19 10.80 -1.25
CA SER A 102 -22.28 11.04 -2.18
C SER A 102 -22.51 9.85 -3.13
N ASN A 103 -23.77 9.61 -3.47
CA ASN A 103 -24.15 8.70 -4.56
C ASN A 103 -24.16 9.39 -5.93
N ASP A 104 -23.94 10.70 -5.99
CA ASP A 104 -23.84 11.50 -7.22
C ASP A 104 -22.42 12.05 -7.41
N TRP A 105 -21.91 11.91 -8.62
CA TRP A 105 -20.62 12.47 -9.02
C TRP A 105 -20.62 14.00 -9.12
N ALA A 106 -21.79 14.63 -9.20
CA ALA A 106 -21.90 16.09 -9.12
C ALA A 106 -21.49 16.62 -7.73
N ASP A 107 -21.76 15.84 -6.68
CA ASP A 107 -21.52 16.21 -5.29
C ASP A 107 -20.29 15.49 -4.69
N TYR A 108 -19.51 14.80 -5.52
CA TYR A 108 -18.28 14.13 -5.11
C TYR A 108 -17.06 14.88 -5.67
N PRO A 109 -16.10 15.31 -4.83
CA PRO A 109 -14.94 16.06 -5.30
C PRO A 109 -14.01 15.16 -6.11
N VAL A 110 -13.83 15.48 -7.40
CA VAL A 110 -12.96 14.75 -8.32
C VAL A 110 -11.62 15.48 -8.46
N TRP A 111 -10.52 14.77 -8.14
CA TRP A 111 -9.15 15.29 -8.25
C TRP A 111 -8.85 15.87 -9.63
N SER A 112 -9.15 15.14 -10.70
CA SER A 112 -8.90 15.58 -12.10
C SER A 112 -9.74 16.76 -12.58
N ARG A 113 -10.62 17.28 -11.72
CA ARG A 113 -11.40 18.50 -11.96
C ARG A 113 -10.99 19.66 -11.06
N ASN A 114 -9.87 19.52 -10.32
CA ASN A 114 -9.41 20.50 -9.34
C ASN A 114 -10.45 20.81 -8.24
N GLN A 115 -11.20 19.78 -7.81
CA GLN A 115 -12.25 19.93 -6.79
C GLN A 115 -11.77 19.57 -5.38
N ILE A 116 -10.47 19.32 -5.20
CA ILE A 116 -9.86 18.98 -3.91
C ILE A 116 -8.96 20.15 -3.50
N GLU A 117 -9.21 20.72 -2.32
CA GLU A 117 -8.42 21.83 -1.79
C GLU A 117 -6.95 21.45 -1.62
N GLY A 118 -6.04 22.34 -1.99
CA GLY A 118 -4.60 22.13 -1.88
C GLY A 118 -3.98 21.32 -3.02
N HIS A 119 -4.79 20.81 -3.94
CA HIS A 119 -4.34 20.06 -5.12
C HIS A 119 -4.53 20.86 -6.41
N ASP A 120 -3.60 20.64 -7.33
CA ASP A 120 -3.62 21.18 -8.70
C ASP A 120 -3.29 20.03 -9.65
N TYR A 121 -4.33 19.47 -10.27
CA TYR A 121 -4.24 18.26 -11.08
C TYR A 121 -3.26 18.44 -12.23
N GLU A 122 -3.42 19.49 -13.05
CA GLU A 122 -2.58 19.71 -14.23
C GLU A 122 -1.10 19.84 -13.85
N LYS A 123 -0.82 20.53 -12.74
CA LYS A 123 0.53 20.66 -12.22
C LYS A 123 1.06 19.35 -11.63
N GLU A 124 0.23 18.58 -10.95
CA GLU A 124 0.62 17.33 -10.26
C GLU A 124 0.86 16.17 -11.22
N ILE A 125 0.20 16.16 -12.39
CA ILE A 125 0.45 15.18 -13.45
C ILE A 125 1.62 15.56 -14.37
N ASP A 126 2.16 16.77 -14.26
CA ASP A 126 3.35 17.18 -15.00
C ASP A 126 4.59 16.47 -14.44
N ILE A 127 5.33 15.78 -15.31
CA ILE A 127 6.58 15.11 -14.93
C ILE A 127 7.63 16.07 -14.36
N ALA A 128 7.63 17.35 -14.77
CA ALA A 128 8.49 18.37 -14.21
C ALA A 128 8.19 18.66 -12.72
N TYR A 129 6.98 18.31 -12.27
CA TYR A 129 6.57 18.41 -10.87
C TYR A 129 6.85 17.13 -10.07
N ALA A 130 6.99 15.97 -10.72
CA ALA A 130 7.18 14.67 -10.07
C ALA A 130 8.35 14.67 -9.08
N ASP A 131 9.45 15.36 -9.40
CA ASP A 131 10.63 15.47 -8.55
C ASP A 131 10.36 16.15 -7.20
N LYS A 132 9.38 17.07 -7.15
CA LYS A 132 8.98 17.76 -5.91
C LYS A 132 8.12 16.89 -5.00
N SER A 133 7.54 15.82 -5.54
CA SER A 133 6.66 14.89 -4.83
C SER A 133 7.35 13.56 -4.50
N ARG A 134 8.66 13.43 -4.75
CA ARG A 134 9.42 12.20 -4.44
C ARG A 134 9.48 11.97 -2.93
N LEU A 135 9.32 10.71 -2.53
CA LEU A 135 9.51 10.28 -1.16
C LEU A 135 10.97 10.50 -0.75
N SER A 136 11.19 11.07 0.44
CA SER A 136 12.50 11.08 1.07
C SER A 136 12.83 9.70 1.61
N HIS A 137 14.03 9.18 1.32
CA HIS A 137 14.53 7.94 1.94
C HIS A 137 15.39 8.20 3.19
N GLY A 138 15.54 9.47 3.60
CA GLY A 138 16.29 9.88 4.78
C GLY A 138 17.81 9.99 4.58
N TYR A 139 18.28 9.97 3.34
CA TYR A 139 19.69 10.21 2.96
C TYR A 139 19.75 10.90 1.59
N ASP A 140 20.92 11.40 1.19
CA ASP A 140 21.07 12.13 -0.07
C ASP A 140 21.25 11.17 -1.26
N GLU A 141 20.18 10.97 -2.02
CA GLU A 141 20.17 10.09 -3.19
C GLU A 141 20.82 10.69 -4.43
N ARG A 142 21.24 11.95 -4.39
CA ARG A 142 21.99 12.59 -5.49
C ARG A 142 23.45 12.16 -5.51
N ASN A 143 23.94 11.61 -4.39
CA ASN A 143 25.29 11.10 -4.30
C ASN A 143 25.45 9.83 -5.16
N PRO A 144 26.57 9.69 -5.89
CA PRO A 144 26.85 8.47 -6.65
C PRO A 144 26.81 7.24 -5.74
N ALA A 145 26.35 6.09 -6.26
CA ALA A 145 26.22 4.86 -5.47
C ALA A 145 27.53 4.45 -4.76
N GLY A 146 28.69 4.70 -5.37
CA GLY A 146 30.01 4.44 -4.77
C GLY A 146 30.42 5.40 -3.65
N LYS A 147 29.59 6.39 -3.31
CA LYS A 147 29.84 7.37 -2.24
C LYS A 147 28.99 7.17 -1.00
N LEU A 148 28.10 6.17 -0.99
CA LEU A 148 27.32 5.79 0.19
C LEU A 148 28.25 5.57 1.38
N ASP A 149 28.00 6.24 2.50
CA ASP A 149 28.84 6.13 3.69
C ASP A 149 28.04 5.83 4.97
N LEU A 150 28.75 5.72 6.11
CA LEU A 150 28.12 5.43 7.39
C LEU A 150 27.15 6.53 7.85
N SER A 151 27.39 7.79 7.46
CA SER A 151 26.52 8.91 7.79
C SER A 151 25.17 8.76 7.09
N ASP A 152 25.17 8.37 5.82
CA ASP A 152 23.95 8.07 5.07
C ASP A 152 23.12 6.97 5.76
N LEU A 153 23.77 5.86 6.16
CA LEU A 153 23.08 4.76 6.84
C LEU A 153 22.47 5.22 8.17
N LYS A 154 23.21 6.03 8.95
CA LYS A 154 22.73 6.56 10.23
C LYS A 154 21.57 7.55 10.03
N SER A 155 21.65 8.39 9.00
CA SER A 155 20.60 9.34 8.65
C SER A 155 19.32 8.61 8.23
N ALA A 156 19.44 7.65 7.30
CA ALA A 156 18.31 6.87 6.81
C ALA A 156 17.65 6.03 7.92
N ALA A 157 18.45 5.49 8.84
CA ALA A 157 17.94 4.76 9.99
C ALA A 157 17.16 5.67 10.95
N ARG A 158 17.70 6.87 11.23
CA ARG A 158 17.03 7.88 12.07
C ARG A 158 15.70 8.32 11.45
N PHE A 159 15.68 8.51 10.13
CA PHE A 159 14.47 8.86 9.39
C PHE A 159 13.41 7.74 9.40
N ARG A 160 13.79 6.51 9.73
CA ARG A 160 12.89 5.37 9.98
C ARG A 160 12.57 5.15 11.46
N GLY A 161 12.86 6.13 12.32
CA GLY A 161 12.63 6.04 13.77
C GLY A 161 13.62 5.17 14.52
N GLY A 162 14.64 4.65 13.85
CA GLY A 162 15.62 3.74 14.43
C GLY A 162 17.05 4.31 14.40
N ARG A 163 18.03 3.40 14.39
CA ARG A 163 19.45 3.72 14.32
C ARG A 163 20.26 2.63 13.64
N CYS A 164 21.26 3.00 12.86
CA CYS A 164 22.32 2.11 12.43
C CYS A 164 23.36 2.04 13.56
N THR A 165 23.65 0.83 14.07
CA THR A 165 24.57 0.62 15.19
C THR A 165 25.97 0.21 14.75
N ALA A 166 26.23 0.16 13.44
CA ALA A 166 27.56 -0.09 12.90
C ALA A 166 28.54 1.01 13.32
N ARG A 167 29.75 0.60 13.72
CA ARG A 167 30.85 1.52 14.07
C ARG A 167 31.67 1.91 12.85
N THR A 168 31.82 0.98 11.91
CA THR A 168 32.55 1.15 10.65
C THR A 168 31.69 0.67 9.50
N PHE A 169 31.95 1.21 8.32
CA PHE A 169 31.29 0.83 7.07
C PHE A 169 32.23 1.12 5.91
N GLU A 170 32.33 0.17 4.98
CA GLU A 170 33.10 0.34 3.75
C GLU A 170 32.30 1.21 2.78
N GLN A 171 32.87 2.35 2.36
CA GLN A 171 32.19 3.27 1.46
C GLN A 171 31.77 2.57 0.16
N GLY A 172 30.52 2.82 -0.26
CA GLY A 172 29.95 2.24 -1.47
C GLY A 172 29.51 0.77 -1.35
N ASN A 173 29.62 0.15 -0.17
CA ASN A 173 29.24 -1.26 0.00
C ASN A 173 27.73 -1.43 0.24
N TRP A 174 26.99 -1.71 -0.83
CA TRP A 174 25.53 -1.86 -0.76
C TRP A 174 25.04 -3.20 -0.21
N TYR A 175 25.89 -4.23 -0.19
CA TYR A 175 25.43 -5.62 -0.05
C TYR A 175 25.90 -6.30 1.24
N THR A 176 26.97 -5.82 1.86
CA THR A 176 27.39 -6.33 3.17
C THR A 176 26.40 -5.89 4.23
N LYS A 177 25.94 -6.85 5.03
CA LYS A 177 25.00 -6.59 6.13
C LYS A 177 25.64 -5.70 7.18
N VAL A 178 24.83 -4.79 7.71
CA VAL A 178 25.16 -4.01 8.90
C VAL A 178 24.05 -4.18 9.93
N THR A 179 24.34 -3.83 11.17
CA THR A 179 23.38 -3.93 12.27
C THR A 179 22.53 -2.67 12.38
N TRP A 180 21.20 -2.87 12.40
CA TRP A 180 20.19 -1.84 12.55
C TRP A 180 19.39 -2.07 13.84
N ARG A 181 18.78 -1.03 14.36
CA ARG A 181 17.79 -1.11 15.44
C ARG A 181 16.59 -0.25 15.12
N CYS A 182 15.39 -0.82 15.13
CA CYS A 182 14.15 -0.09 14.82
C CYS A 182 13.64 0.73 16.01
N GLN A 183 12.54 1.47 15.78
CA GLN A 183 11.86 2.28 16.80
C GLN A 183 11.39 1.49 18.03
N ASP A 184 11.15 0.18 17.87
CA ASP A 184 10.72 -0.72 18.96
C ASP A 184 11.90 -1.35 19.71
N GLY A 185 13.12 -1.04 19.30
CA GLY A 185 14.34 -1.55 19.92
C GLY A 185 14.80 -2.91 19.42
N HIS A 186 14.07 -3.55 18.49
CA HIS A 186 14.52 -4.78 17.84
C HIS A 186 15.81 -4.53 17.06
N THR A 187 16.79 -5.40 17.26
CA THR A 187 18.07 -5.36 16.54
C THR A 187 18.07 -6.42 15.45
N PHE A 188 18.45 -6.07 14.24
CA PHE A 188 18.45 -6.96 13.08
C PHE A 188 19.58 -6.61 12.11
N GLU A 189 19.94 -7.55 11.25
CA GLU A 189 20.97 -7.37 10.23
C GLU A 189 20.35 -7.32 8.84
N ALA A 190 20.71 -6.29 8.07
CA ALA A 190 20.29 -6.14 6.67
C ALA A 190 21.36 -5.37 5.90
N SER A 191 21.45 -5.57 4.59
CA SER A 191 22.32 -4.77 3.75
C SER A 191 21.73 -3.37 3.52
N PRO A 192 22.56 -2.35 3.24
CA PRO A 192 22.07 -1.05 2.82
C PRO A 192 21.11 -1.12 1.63
N TYR A 193 21.35 -1.99 0.65
CA TYR A 193 20.46 -2.18 -0.49
C TYR A 193 19.05 -2.61 -0.05
N THR A 194 18.96 -3.63 0.81
CA THR A 194 17.69 -4.15 1.34
C THR A 194 16.89 -3.06 2.06
N VAL A 195 17.57 -2.19 2.82
CA VAL A 195 16.91 -1.14 3.61
C VAL A 195 16.57 0.11 2.81
N LEU A 196 17.50 0.56 1.97
CA LEU A 196 17.43 1.87 1.32
C LEU A 196 16.79 1.79 -0.07
N LYS A 197 16.99 0.70 -0.81
CA LYS A 197 16.47 0.54 -2.18
C LYS A 197 15.26 -0.38 -2.27
N ALA A 198 15.26 -1.50 -1.54
CA ALA A 198 14.11 -2.41 -1.50
C ALA A 198 13.05 -2.01 -0.44
N GLY A 199 13.35 -1.02 0.42
CA GLY A 199 12.38 -0.48 1.38
C GLY A 199 12.08 -1.37 2.58
N HIS A 200 12.79 -2.50 2.77
CA HIS A 200 12.61 -3.34 3.94
C HIS A 200 13.14 -2.65 5.21
N TRP A 201 12.55 -2.99 6.35
CA TRP A 201 13.00 -2.45 7.64
C TRP A 201 13.11 -3.54 8.70
N CYS A 202 12.22 -3.56 9.68
CA CYS A 202 12.31 -4.50 10.79
C CYS A 202 11.41 -5.73 10.59
N PRO A 203 11.97 -6.95 10.52
CA PRO A 203 11.19 -8.17 10.35
C PRO A 203 10.37 -8.54 11.59
N HIS A 204 10.61 -7.90 12.74
CA HIS A 204 9.86 -8.15 13.97
C HIS A 204 8.61 -7.25 14.08
N CYS A 205 8.66 -6.08 13.46
CA CYS A 205 7.56 -5.12 13.46
C CYS A 205 6.49 -5.46 12.42
N ILE A 206 6.87 -6.20 11.37
CA ILE A 206 5.98 -6.67 10.32
C ILE A 206 5.76 -8.16 10.54
N GLN A 207 4.55 -8.54 10.93
CA GLN A 207 4.17 -9.92 11.15
C GLN A 207 3.06 -10.28 10.16
N GLU A 208 3.08 -11.52 9.68
CA GLU A 208 2.03 -12.00 8.79
C GLU A 208 0.66 -11.94 9.46
N GLY A 209 -0.34 -11.45 8.72
CA GLY A 209 -1.70 -11.32 9.23
C GLY A 209 -1.88 -10.26 10.31
N ARG A 210 -0.90 -9.35 10.53
CA ARG A 210 -0.94 -8.31 11.57
C ARG A 210 -0.34 -7.01 11.07
N TRP A 211 -1.12 -5.94 11.16
CA TRP A 211 -0.74 -4.64 10.65
C TRP A 211 -1.04 -3.55 11.68
N ASN A 212 0.01 -3.03 12.30
CA ASN A 212 -0.04 -1.91 13.24
C ASN A 212 0.64 -0.67 12.64
N PHE A 213 0.10 -0.23 11.50
CA PHE A 213 0.68 0.83 10.68
C PHE A 213 0.50 2.21 11.28
N ASP A 214 -0.62 2.47 11.96
CA ASP A 214 -0.86 3.75 12.67
C ASP A 214 0.25 4.03 13.69
N ARG A 215 0.60 3.03 14.50
CA ARG A 215 1.70 3.12 15.45
C ARG A 215 3.05 3.31 14.75
N LEU A 216 3.28 2.55 13.66
CA LEU A 216 4.54 2.64 12.93
C LEU A 216 4.76 4.03 12.34
N ALA A 217 3.73 4.61 11.70
CA ALA A 217 3.78 5.95 11.11
C ALA A 217 4.09 7.05 12.14
N LYS A 218 3.63 6.91 13.40
CA LYS A 218 3.89 7.90 14.46
C LYS A 218 5.38 8.09 14.78
N SER A 219 6.21 7.05 14.61
CA SER A 219 7.65 7.13 14.90
C SER A 219 8.56 6.81 13.73
N ASN A 220 8.01 6.45 12.56
CA ASN A 220 8.76 6.21 11.33
C ASN A 220 8.39 7.26 10.26
N PRO A 221 9.11 8.39 10.20
CA PRO A 221 8.89 9.42 9.18
C PRO A 221 8.92 8.91 7.74
N TYR A 222 9.78 7.94 7.42
CA TYR A 222 9.80 7.32 6.09
C TYR A 222 8.45 6.73 5.71
N TYR A 223 7.87 5.92 6.59
CA TYR A 223 6.57 5.29 6.38
C TYR A 223 5.39 6.29 6.49
N ALA A 224 5.53 7.30 7.35
CA ALA A 224 4.52 8.34 7.54
C ALA A 224 4.18 9.11 6.26
N GLN A 225 5.13 9.25 5.33
CA GLN A 225 4.93 9.93 4.05
C GLN A 225 3.81 9.31 3.22
N VAL A 226 3.66 7.99 3.26
CA VAL A 226 2.62 7.27 2.50
C VAL A 226 1.39 6.98 3.35
N TRP A 227 1.56 6.77 4.66
CA TRP A 227 0.44 6.41 5.53
C TRP A 227 -0.52 7.58 5.74
N TYR A 228 0.02 8.78 5.98
CA TYR A 228 -0.79 9.97 6.28
C TYR A 228 -1.43 10.64 5.06
N ASP A 229 -1.27 10.06 3.87
CA ASP A 229 -2.01 10.44 2.67
C ASP A 229 -3.52 10.17 2.84
N THR A 230 -3.88 9.05 3.49
CA THR A 230 -5.27 8.61 3.65
C THR A 230 -5.69 8.34 5.10
N HIS A 231 -4.75 8.45 6.05
CA HIS A 231 -4.97 8.20 7.47
C HIS A 231 -4.66 9.42 8.33
N SER A 232 -5.48 9.67 9.34
CA SER A 232 -5.22 10.74 10.31
C SER A 232 -4.12 10.35 11.31
N LYS A 233 -3.32 11.34 11.74
CA LYS A 233 -2.29 11.15 12.79
C LYS A 233 -2.88 10.73 14.15
N MET A 234 -4.19 10.96 14.35
CA MET A 234 -4.90 10.60 15.57
C MET A 234 -5.38 9.13 15.55
N GLU A 235 -5.35 8.47 14.40
CA GLU A 235 -5.73 7.06 14.31
C GLU A 235 -4.78 6.16 15.10
N ASN A 236 -5.30 5.03 15.55
CA ASN A 236 -4.59 4.11 16.42
C ASN A 236 -5.13 2.68 16.27
N ASN A 237 -5.34 2.26 15.03
CA ASN A 237 -5.89 0.96 14.67
C ASN A 237 -4.80 -0.10 14.60
N TYR A 238 -5.17 -1.31 15.01
CA TYR A 238 -4.42 -2.54 14.86
C TYR A 238 -5.28 -3.49 14.04
N TYR A 239 -4.86 -3.78 12.81
CA TYR A 239 -5.55 -4.69 11.91
C TYR A 239 -4.95 -6.09 12.00
N TYR A 240 -5.76 -7.12 11.90
CA TYR A 240 -5.31 -8.50 11.95
C TYR A 240 -6.27 -9.45 11.24
N ILE A 241 -5.77 -10.64 10.89
CA ILE A 241 -6.61 -11.76 10.50
C ILE A 241 -6.97 -12.55 11.76
N ASP A 242 -8.26 -12.75 12.00
CA ASP A 242 -8.76 -13.50 13.15
C ASP A 242 -8.62 -15.02 12.97
N ALA A 243 -9.08 -15.79 13.97
CA ALA A 243 -8.98 -17.26 13.93
C ALA A 243 -9.86 -17.90 12.85
N GLN A 244 -10.81 -17.16 12.28
CA GLN A 244 -11.71 -17.56 11.20
C GLN A 244 -11.22 -17.09 9.82
N GLY A 245 -10.04 -16.47 9.76
CA GLY A 245 -9.48 -15.96 8.51
C GLY A 245 -10.11 -14.64 8.05
N GLN A 246 -10.90 -13.96 8.91
CA GLN A 246 -11.55 -12.70 8.56
C GLN A 246 -10.70 -11.49 8.95
N CYS A 247 -10.86 -10.40 8.22
CA CYS A 247 -10.23 -9.12 8.55
C CYS A 247 -10.90 -8.54 9.79
N ALA A 248 -10.11 -8.23 10.82
CA ALA A 248 -10.56 -7.64 12.06
C ALA A 248 -9.71 -6.42 12.40
N VAL A 249 -10.29 -5.51 13.20
CA VAL A 249 -9.62 -4.30 13.66
C VAL A 249 -9.94 -4.07 15.14
N ARG A 250 -8.97 -3.49 15.85
CA ARG A 250 -9.15 -2.99 17.21
C ARG A 250 -8.29 -1.76 17.44
N LEU A 251 -8.50 -1.06 18.54
CA LEU A 251 -7.58 0.00 18.95
C LEU A 251 -6.29 -0.60 19.52
N ASP A 252 -5.14 -0.03 19.15
CA ASP A 252 -3.85 -0.34 19.75
C ASP A 252 -3.79 0.22 21.18
N THR A 253 -4.31 -0.54 22.14
CA THR A 253 -4.16 -0.21 23.55
C THR A 253 -2.78 -0.68 24.02
N THR A 254 -2.01 0.24 24.59
CA THR A 254 -0.62 0.05 25.01
C THR A 254 -0.38 -1.10 26.02
N GLU A 255 -1.44 -1.72 26.54
CA GLU A 255 -1.40 -2.87 27.46
C GLU A 255 -0.86 -4.16 26.80
N GLU A 256 -1.04 -4.37 25.49
CA GLU A 256 -0.47 -5.53 24.79
C GLU A 256 1.04 -5.43 24.55
N LYS A 257 1.62 -4.22 24.62
CA LYS A 257 3.10 -4.03 24.54
C LYS A 257 3.84 -4.83 25.61
N LYS A 258 3.23 -5.00 26.78
CA LYS A 258 3.78 -5.82 27.88
C LYS A 258 3.69 -7.32 27.56
N TYR A 259 2.59 -7.74 26.94
CA TYR A 259 2.35 -9.14 26.60
C TYR A 259 3.23 -9.62 25.43
N GLU A 260 3.34 -8.85 24.34
CA GLU A 260 4.17 -9.23 23.19
C GLU A 260 5.68 -9.10 23.48
N ALA A 261 6.12 -8.10 24.25
CA ALA A 261 7.50 -8.01 24.71
C ALA A 261 7.89 -9.19 25.62
N SER A 262 6.96 -9.69 26.44
CA SER A 262 7.18 -10.88 27.27
C SER A 262 7.27 -12.17 26.44
N ARG A 263 6.54 -12.24 25.31
CA ARG A 263 6.52 -13.41 24.42
C ARG A 263 7.75 -13.45 23.50
N SER A 264 8.20 -12.32 22.97
CA SER A 264 9.41 -12.24 22.13
C SER A 264 10.69 -12.54 22.93
N ILE A 265 10.77 -12.15 24.21
CA ILE A 265 11.85 -12.55 25.12
C ILE A 265 11.87 -14.08 25.35
N ARG A 266 10.69 -14.73 25.46
CA ARG A 266 10.61 -16.20 25.59
C ARG A 266 11.03 -16.93 24.31
N VAL A 267 10.68 -16.42 23.13
CA VAL A 267 11.08 -17.01 21.85
C VAL A 267 12.59 -16.87 21.62
N GLN A 268 13.20 -15.74 22.00
CA GLN A 268 14.66 -15.57 21.91
C GLN A 268 15.45 -16.49 22.85
N ARG A 269 14.91 -16.82 24.04
CA ARG A 269 15.56 -17.78 24.96
C ARG A 269 15.53 -19.23 24.47
N ASN A 270 14.58 -19.60 23.61
CA ASN A 270 14.38 -20.98 23.17
C ASN A 270 14.95 -21.30 21.78
N GLY A 271 15.76 -20.40 21.20
CA GLY A 271 16.75 -20.72 20.16
C GLY A 271 16.35 -21.77 19.11
N GLN A 272 15.32 -21.52 18.32
CA GLN A 272 15.12 -22.19 17.03
C GLN A 272 14.35 -21.24 16.10
N TYR A 273 15.08 -20.50 15.25
CA TYR A 273 14.51 -20.06 13.98
C TYR A 273 14.41 -21.30 13.08
N GLY A 274 13.38 -22.11 13.29
CA GLY A 274 13.00 -23.12 12.32
C GLY A 274 12.55 -22.40 11.05
N GLN A 275 13.18 -22.73 9.92
CA GLN A 275 12.55 -22.53 8.62
C GLN A 275 11.22 -23.28 8.65
N VAL A 276 10.13 -22.56 8.92
CA VAL A 276 8.80 -23.07 8.59
C VAL A 276 8.71 -22.90 7.07
N ARG A 277 9.08 -23.96 6.35
CA ARG A 277 8.55 -24.20 5.01
C ARG A 277 7.04 -24.30 5.20
N ALA A 278 6.34 -23.17 5.04
CA ALA A 278 4.94 -23.21 4.74
C ALA A 278 4.85 -23.82 3.32
N THR A 279 4.56 -25.11 3.24
CA THR A 279 3.82 -25.65 2.10
C THR A 279 2.46 -24.97 2.13
N VAL A 280 2.41 -23.75 1.62
CA VAL A 280 1.19 -23.20 1.06
C VAL A 280 1.04 -23.97 -0.25
N GLU A 281 0.23 -25.02 -0.24
CA GLU A 281 -0.39 -25.45 -1.49
C GLU A 281 -1.06 -24.19 -2.07
N ASN A 282 -0.56 -23.77 -3.23
CA ASN A 282 -1.06 -22.64 -3.98
C ASN A 282 -2.58 -22.76 -4.15
N GLU A 283 -3.37 -22.01 -3.38
CA GLU A 283 -4.76 -21.72 -3.74
C GLU A 283 -4.84 -20.87 -5.02
N PHE A 284 -3.71 -20.34 -5.51
CA PHE A 284 -3.58 -19.80 -6.87
C PHE A 284 -3.79 -20.85 -7.97
N ASP A 285 -3.47 -22.14 -7.73
CA ASP A 285 -3.69 -23.22 -8.72
C ASP A 285 -5.16 -23.67 -8.77
N ARG A 286 -5.95 -23.40 -7.71
CA ARG A 286 -7.41 -23.66 -7.71
C ARG A 286 -8.22 -22.60 -8.47
N LEU A 287 -7.65 -21.41 -8.69
CA LEU A 287 -8.33 -20.30 -9.37
C LEU A 287 -8.09 -20.27 -10.89
N GLY A 288 -7.47 -21.29 -11.48
CA GLY A 288 -7.50 -21.51 -12.93
C GLY A 288 -6.80 -20.46 -13.79
N TYR A 289 -5.93 -19.63 -13.20
CA TYR A 289 -5.02 -18.78 -13.99
C TYR A 289 -3.82 -19.61 -14.45
N ALA A 290 -4.08 -20.51 -15.40
CA ALA A 290 -3.04 -21.11 -16.22
C ALA A 290 -2.32 -19.99 -16.99
N GLY A 291 -1.00 -19.97 -16.87
CA GLY A 291 -0.14 -18.98 -17.48
C GLY A 291 -0.26 -18.91 -19.00
N ALA A 292 0.02 -17.73 -19.52
CA ALA A 292 0.57 -17.57 -20.85
C ALA A 292 1.98 -16.98 -20.68
N ASN A 293 2.96 -17.77 -21.10
CA ASN A 293 4.33 -17.31 -21.40
C ASN A 293 4.31 -16.19 -22.45
#